data_AF-A0AB73NJ51-F1
#
_entry.id   AF-A0AB73NJ51-F1
#
_cell.length_a   1.000
_cell.length_b   1.000
_cell.length_c   1.000
_cell.angle_alpha   90.00
_cell.angle_beta   90.00
_cell.angle_gamma   90.00
#
_symmetry.space_group_name_H-M   'P 1'
#
loop_
_entity.id
_entity.type
_entity.pdbx_description
1 polymer ?
#
loop_
_entity_poly.entity_id
_entity_poly.type
_entity_poly.pdbx_seq_one_letter_code
_entity_poly.pdbx_strand_id
1 'polypeptide(L)'
;WERKLWRLRNDWRESQLRAAGLIHKRAAPYISKEALADWMEQKRRNREFFKRHELVDDEGNTVSLEAMVDASISNPTIRRHELMARMKGIELVAQSRDDVGMFYTITCPSKNHANNQSGHANPKWNYTTPPQAQAYLTKLWRNITSKLGRENLRVYGFRVAEPHHDSTPHWHLLLFMKPQECQAITEIMRAYAVKTDRAELGKRTSARFTAKRLDPKKGSATAYIAKYISKNIDGYALDGELDNETGKPMKETARFAMAWASRHRIRQYQPIGTPPVTVWRELRKLNNKLLNDLIKSDEFKLAIQHLIDEKTAPADIAAKVAAMRGKKLLLDPAMDAVMSAADVSCFATYIMQQGGVLIPREEYTVRIAYQDNEQPNAYGEITEKIFGIYSPLLGEASRICTRLKTWKIVARQKVKSAVALGVDVFQDGPAVPWSSVNNSPVEQKTREPEEAIDRISEHKIIDFTAISDAERRALLRRIKNEPVATIKTNALTQAEELSRQASAEKAAQRQEKTAQLAPVATKIRNFAESIGLSISKQQAQSLACGATLTIGGQNWRAREDCCLYQCQPTTAQQVFSVMSRVAKLREGTKRESHQQ
;
A
#
# COMPACT_ATOMS: atom_id res chain seq x y z
N TRP A 1 17.99 10.64 -11.21
CA TRP A 1 18.45 9.91 -12.41
C TRP A 1 19.10 8.58 -12.07
N GLU A 2 20.03 8.53 -11.14
CA GLU A 2 20.71 7.31 -10.67
C GLU A 2 19.77 6.13 -10.39
N ARG A 3 18.69 6.32 -9.61
CA ARG A 3 17.70 5.25 -9.34
C ARG A 3 17.08 4.68 -10.61
N LYS A 4 16.85 5.51 -11.64
CA LYS A 4 16.30 5.05 -12.93
C LYS A 4 17.35 4.25 -13.69
N LEU A 5 18.60 4.72 -13.72
CA LEU A 5 19.73 4.02 -14.35
C LEU A 5 20.03 2.67 -13.67
N TRP A 6 20.04 2.63 -12.34
CA TRP A 6 20.24 1.39 -11.58
C TRP A 6 19.15 0.35 -11.87
N ARG A 7 17.88 0.79 -11.95
CA ARG A 7 16.76 -0.08 -12.35
C ARG A 7 16.96 -0.63 -13.77
N LEU A 8 17.33 0.24 -14.72
CA LEU A 8 17.59 -0.16 -16.11
C LEU A 8 18.76 -1.16 -16.19
N ARG A 9 19.87 -0.91 -15.49
CA ARG A 9 21.00 -1.85 -15.37
C ARG A 9 20.52 -3.21 -14.90
N ASN A 10 19.72 -3.25 -13.82
CA ASN A 10 19.24 -4.50 -13.24
C ASN A 10 18.31 -5.27 -14.17
N ASP A 11 17.38 -4.58 -14.84
CA ASP A 11 16.50 -5.22 -15.82
C ASP A 11 17.27 -5.73 -17.03
N TRP A 12 18.26 -4.96 -17.50
CA TRP A 12 19.09 -5.35 -18.63
C TRP A 12 19.98 -6.55 -18.29
N ARG A 13 20.62 -6.54 -17.11
CA ARG A 13 21.44 -7.64 -16.62
C ARG A 13 20.65 -8.94 -16.50
N GLU A 14 19.47 -8.90 -15.89
CA GLU A 14 18.60 -10.09 -15.80
C GLU A 14 18.16 -10.57 -17.19
N SER A 15 17.86 -9.65 -18.10
CA SER A 15 17.46 -10.00 -19.47
C SER A 15 18.60 -10.67 -20.24
N GLN A 16 19.85 -10.22 -20.06
CA GLN A 16 21.04 -10.87 -20.63
C GLN A 16 21.26 -12.28 -20.06
N LEU A 17 21.16 -12.45 -18.74
CA LEU A 17 21.33 -13.75 -18.11
C LEU A 17 20.23 -14.73 -18.53
N ARG A 18 19.00 -14.23 -18.73
CA ARG A 18 17.91 -15.00 -19.31
C ARG A 18 18.19 -15.39 -20.76
N ALA A 19 18.71 -14.46 -21.57
CA ALA A 19 19.09 -14.73 -22.96
C ALA A 19 20.23 -15.75 -23.09
N ALA A 20 21.18 -15.71 -22.16
CA ALA A 20 22.27 -16.68 -22.05
C ALA A 20 21.81 -18.07 -21.54
N GLY A 21 20.51 -18.27 -21.30
CA GLY A 21 19.97 -19.53 -20.82
C GLY A 21 20.32 -19.85 -19.37
N LEU A 22 20.69 -18.86 -18.55
CA LEU A 22 21.07 -19.08 -17.15
C LEU A 22 19.87 -19.08 -16.19
N ILE A 23 18.68 -18.71 -16.68
CA ILE A 23 17.45 -18.62 -15.89
C ILE A 23 16.42 -19.64 -16.38
N HIS A 24 16.40 -20.83 -15.77
CA HIS A 24 15.42 -21.90 -16.01
C HIS A 24 15.51 -22.96 -14.90
N LYS A 25 14.58 -23.94 -14.89
CA LYS A 25 14.47 -24.97 -13.84
C LYS A 25 15.76 -25.75 -13.56
N ARG A 26 16.53 -26.14 -14.59
CA ARG A 26 17.81 -26.88 -14.45
C ARG A 26 19.03 -26.02 -14.06
N ALA A 27 18.88 -24.69 -14.02
CA ALA A 27 19.95 -23.75 -13.71
C ALA A 27 19.53 -22.91 -12.49
N ALA A 28 19.24 -21.63 -12.67
CA ALA A 28 18.64 -20.78 -11.65
C ALA A 28 17.15 -20.54 -11.98
N PRO A 29 16.19 -21.10 -11.25
CA PRO A 29 14.78 -20.84 -11.51
C PRO A 29 14.38 -19.42 -11.08
N TYR A 30 13.45 -18.82 -11.83
CA TYR A 30 12.79 -17.52 -11.57
C TYR A 30 13.68 -16.28 -11.73
N ILE A 31 14.90 -16.32 -11.21
CA ILE A 31 15.82 -15.18 -11.13
C ILE A 31 17.27 -15.69 -11.16
N SER A 32 18.21 -14.86 -11.63
CA SER A 32 19.62 -15.23 -11.63
C SER A 32 20.21 -15.38 -10.21
N LYS A 33 21.29 -16.15 -10.09
CA LYS A 33 22.05 -16.28 -8.83
C LYS A 33 22.61 -14.94 -8.35
N GLU A 34 23.07 -14.09 -9.29
CA GLU A 34 23.59 -12.76 -9.00
C GLU A 34 22.50 -11.88 -8.38
N ALA A 35 21.34 -11.82 -9.02
CA ALA A 35 20.26 -10.97 -8.55
C ALA A 35 19.62 -11.45 -7.24
N LEU A 36 19.65 -12.76 -6.98
CA LEU A 36 19.30 -13.33 -5.70
C LEU A 36 20.29 -12.93 -4.60
N ALA A 37 21.59 -13.00 -4.86
CA ALA A 37 22.63 -12.61 -3.91
C ALA A 37 22.51 -11.12 -3.54
N ASP A 38 22.33 -10.25 -4.54
CA ASP A 38 22.04 -8.82 -4.33
C ASP A 38 20.84 -8.60 -3.42
N TRP A 39 19.75 -9.35 -3.64
CA TRP A 39 18.52 -9.22 -2.86
C TRP A 39 18.74 -9.68 -1.40
N MET A 40 19.46 -10.79 -1.20
CA MET A 40 19.81 -11.27 0.14
C MET A 40 20.69 -10.27 0.89
N GLU A 41 21.71 -9.72 0.23
CA GLU A 41 22.57 -8.71 0.80
C GLU A 41 21.81 -7.42 1.14
N GLN A 42 20.90 -6.99 0.25
CA GLN A 42 20.02 -5.86 0.53
C GLN A 42 19.11 -6.11 1.75
N LYS A 43 18.61 -7.34 1.93
CA LYS A 43 17.85 -7.70 3.15
C LYS A 43 18.71 -7.67 4.40
N ARG A 44 19.95 -8.14 4.33
CA ARG A 44 20.93 -8.08 5.42
C ARG A 44 21.22 -6.63 5.81
N ARG A 45 21.58 -5.77 4.84
CA ARG A 45 21.85 -4.35 5.07
C ARG A 45 20.64 -3.58 5.60
N ASN A 46 19.44 -3.89 5.12
CA ASN A 46 18.21 -3.34 5.67
C ASN A 46 18.06 -3.64 7.16
N ARG A 47 18.32 -4.90 7.55
CA ARG A 47 18.23 -5.29 8.97
C ARG A 47 19.26 -4.58 9.82
N GLU A 48 20.50 -4.43 9.34
CA GLU A 48 21.52 -3.64 10.01
C GLU A 48 21.12 -2.16 10.14
N PHE A 49 20.54 -1.59 9.08
CA PHE A 49 20.00 -0.23 9.12
C PHE A 49 18.94 -0.09 10.22
N PHE A 50 17.97 -1.01 10.30
CA PHE A 50 16.92 -0.96 11.33
C PHE A 50 17.48 -1.08 12.75
N LYS A 51 18.51 -1.91 12.95
CA LYS A 51 19.18 -2.06 14.25
C LYS A 51 19.92 -0.80 14.67
N ARG A 52 20.52 -0.08 13.71
CA ARG A 52 21.32 1.12 13.96
C ARG A 52 20.50 2.41 14.05
N HIS A 53 19.18 2.37 13.81
CA HIS A 53 18.33 3.55 13.79
C HIS A 53 17.16 3.45 14.77
N GLU A 54 16.65 4.61 15.15
CA GLU A 54 15.48 4.81 16.01
C GLU A 54 14.54 5.84 15.37
N LEU A 55 13.29 5.85 15.84
CA LEU A 55 12.28 6.83 15.49
C LEU A 55 12.15 7.82 16.65
N VAL A 56 12.24 9.11 16.34
CA VAL A 56 12.04 10.20 17.29
C VAL A 56 10.82 11.01 16.86
N ASP A 57 9.90 11.25 17.79
CA ASP A 57 8.74 12.12 17.54
C ASP A 57 9.02 13.59 17.89
N ASP A 58 8.03 14.45 17.65
CA ASP A 58 8.11 15.89 17.91
C ASP A 58 8.22 16.23 19.42
N GLU A 59 7.93 15.28 20.31
CA GLU A 59 8.04 15.40 21.77
C GLU A 59 9.38 14.84 22.30
N GLY A 60 10.24 14.30 21.42
CA GLY A 60 11.52 13.70 21.78
C GLY A 60 11.43 12.24 22.27
N ASN A 61 10.25 11.60 22.21
CA ASN A 61 10.13 10.19 22.55
C ASN A 61 10.83 9.33 21.49
N THR A 62 11.59 8.33 21.94
CA THR A 62 12.36 7.46 21.06
C THR A 62 11.79 6.03 21.04
N VAL A 63 11.73 5.43 19.85
CA VAL A 63 11.31 4.03 19.67
C VAL A 63 12.22 3.30 18.69
N SER A 64 12.51 2.03 18.96
CA SER A 64 13.32 1.20 18.06
C SER A 64 12.68 1.06 16.67
N LEU A 65 13.44 1.40 15.62
CA LEU A 65 12.97 1.22 14.25
C LEU A 65 12.79 -0.26 13.91
N GLU A 66 13.68 -1.13 14.40
CA GLU A 66 13.59 -2.59 14.22
C GLU A 66 12.28 -3.16 14.78
N ALA A 67 11.91 -2.77 16.00
CA ALA A 67 10.68 -3.24 16.63
C ALA A 67 9.44 -2.80 15.85
N MET A 68 9.43 -1.56 15.34
CA MET A 68 8.33 -1.05 14.52
C MET A 68 8.23 -1.75 13.16
N VAL A 69 9.36 -2.09 12.54
CA VAL A 69 9.40 -2.88 11.31
C VAL A 69 8.79 -4.26 11.55
N ASP A 70 9.19 -4.93 12.65
CA ASP A 70 8.74 -6.28 12.99
C ASP A 70 7.26 -6.35 13.36
N ALA A 71 6.71 -5.27 13.91
CA ALA A 71 5.28 -5.11 14.18
C ALA A 71 4.45 -4.68 12.94
N SER A 72 5.08 -4.44 11.79
CA SER A 72 4.43 -3.92 10.58
C SER A 72 4.21 -4.99 9.50
N ILE A 73 3.50 -4.61 8.44
CA ILE A 73 3.33 -5.44 7.23
C ILE A 73 4.63 -5.71 6.46
N SER A 74 5.75 -5.11 6.89
CA SER A 74 7.09 -5.43 6.38
C SER A 74 7.54 -6.82 6.86
N ASN A 75 6.98 -7.29 7.98
CA ASN A 75 7.13 -8.65 8.47
C ASN A 75 6.34 -9.63 7.57
N PRO A 76 6.99 -10.61 6.92
CA PRO A 76 6.33 -11.59 6.05
C PRO A 76 5.18 -12.34 6.72
N THR A 77 5.33 -12.68 8.01
CA THR A 77 4.31 -13.38 8.80
C THR A 77 3.05 -12.55 8.96
N ILE A 78 3.18 -11.28 9.37
CA ILE A 78 2.04 -10.36 9.52
C ILE A 78 1.37 -10.13 8.18
N ARG A 79 2.17 -9.96 7.11
CA ARG A 79 1.66 -9.81 5.75
C ARG A 79 0.87 -11.04 5.29
N ARG A 80 1.34 -12.25 5.58
CA ARG A 80 0.64 -13.50 5.28
C ARG A 80 -0.66 -13.59 6.07
N HIS A 81 -0.66 -13.34 7.38
CA HIS A 81 -1.87 -13.34 8.21
C HIS A 81 -2.93 -12.35 7.70
N GLU A 82 -2.53 -11.12 7.34
CA GLU A 82 -3.46 -10.13 6.78
C GLU A 82 -4.05 -10.61 5.44
N LEU A 83 -3.24 -11.20 4.56
CA LEU A 83 -3.72 -11.72 3.28
C LEU A 83 -4.71 -12.88 3.49
N MET A 84 -4.43 -13.80 4.41
CA MET A 84 -5.33 -14.91 4.75
C MET A 84 -6.65 -14.40 5.33
N ALA A 85 -6.61 -13.47 6.28
CA ALA A 85 -7.82 -12.87 6.86
C ALA A 85 -8.69 -12.21 5.79
N ARG A 86 -8.06 -11.53 4.83
CA ARG A 86 -8.77 -10.88 3.72
C ARG A 86 -9.40 -11.88 2.77
N MET A 87 -8.67 -12.93 2.39
CA MET A 87 -9.20 -13.97 1.50
C MET A 87 -10.36 -14.72 2.15
N LYS A 88 -10.22 -15.09 3.42
CA LYS A 88 -11.30 -15.71 4.18
C LYS A 88 -12.51 -14.79 4.27
N GLY A 89 -12.30 -13.49 4.49
CA GLY A 89 -13.37 -12.50 4.50
C GLY A 89 -14.14 -12.43 3.19
N ILE A 90 -13.44 -12.41 2.05
CA ILE A 90 -14.08 -12.43 0.72
C ILE A 90 -14.86 -13.73 0.51
N GLU A 91 -14.28 -14.87 0.88
CA GLU A 91 -14.92 -16.18 0.75
C GLU A 91 -16.23 -16.24 1.55
N LEU A 92 -16.24 -15.77 2.80
CA LEU A 92 -17.45 -15.72 3.62
C LEU A 92 -18.53 -14.81 3.00
N VAL A 93 -18.12 -13.66 2.44
CA VAL A 93 -19.05 -12.77 1.72
C VAL A 93 -19.60 -13.43 0.46
N ALA A 94 -18.80 -14.22 -0.25
CA ALA A 94 -19.29 -14.99 -1.40
C ALA A 94 -20.28 -16.07 -0.99
N GLN A 95 -20.01 -16.77 0.10
CA GLN A 95 -20.93 -17.76 0.67
C GLN A 95 -22.27 -17.12 1.06
N SER A 96 -22.26 -15.97 1.72
CA SER A 96 -23.51 -15.30 2.11
C SER A 96 -24.28 -14.68 0.93
N ARG A 97 -23.67 -14.65 -0.26
CA ARG A 97 -24.27 -14.15 -1.50
C ARG A 97 -24.62 -15.27 -2.48
N ASP A 98 -24.36 -16.53 -2.10
CA ASP A 98 -24.44 -17.70 -2.97
C ASP A 98 -23.63 -17.57 -4.28
N ASP A 99 -22.56 -16.78 -4.24
CA ASP A 99 -21.66 -16.54 -5.37
C ASP A 99 -20.72 -17.75 -5.55
N VAL A 100 -20.43 -18.12 -6.80
CA VAL A 100 -19.55 -19.24 -7.13
C VAL A 100 -18.10 -18.79 -7.24
N GLY A 101 -17.20 -19.61 -6.68
CA GLY A 101 -15.75 -19.43 -6.84
C GLY A 101 -15.22 -20.09 -8.10
N MET A 102 -14.39 -19.35 -8.85
CA MET A 102 -13.63 -19.85 -10.00
C MET A 102 -12.13 -19.54 -9.83
N PHE A 103 -11.30 -20.54 -10.15
CA PHE A 103 -9.85 -20.43 -10.20
C PHE A 103 -9.39 -20.41 -11.66
N TYR A 104 -8.88 -19.27 -12.10
CA TYR A 104 -8.37 -19.09 -13.45
C TYR A 104 -6.84 -18.99 -13.45
N THR A 105 -6.21 -19.55 -14.47
CA THR A 105 -4.79 -19.32 -14.75
C THR A 105 -4.66 -18.73 -16.14
N ILE A 106 -3.94 -17.61 -16.26
CA ILE A 106 -3.61 -16.95 -17.52
C ILE A 106 -2.09 -16.93 -17.70
N THR A 107 -1.62 -17.54 -18.78
CA THR A 107 -0.19 -17.63 -19.13
C THR A 107 0.13 -16.74 -20.34
N CYS A 108 1.39 -16.32 -20.48
CA CYS A 108 1.83 -15.52 -21.63
C CYS A 108 1.96 -16.36 -22.92
N PRO A 109 1.99 -15.72 -24.11
CA PRO A 109 2.42 -16.32 -25.38
C PRO A 109 3.77 -17.01 -25.34
N SER A 110 3.94 -18.08 -26.15
CA SER A 110 5.22 -18.81 -26.24
C SER A 110 6.36 -17.85 -26.55
N LYS A 111 6.14 -16.85 -27.40
CA LYS A 111 7.16 -15.84 -27.73
C LYS A 111 7.67 -15.02 -26.55
N ASN A 112 6.95 -15.02 -25.42
CA ASN A 112 7.38 -14.32 -24.20
C ASN A 112 8.30 -15.20 -23.32
N HIS A 113 8.30 -16.51 -23.51
CA HIS A 113 9.08 -17.47 -22.73
C HIS A 113 10.44 -17.73 -23.36
N ALA A 114 11.52 -17.55 -22.61
CA ALA A 114 12.90 -17.74 -23.08
C ALA A 114 13.27 -19.21 -23.18
N ASN A 115 12.70 -20.05 -22.33
CA ASN A 115 12.97 -21.48 -22.28
C ASN A 115 11.66 -22.26 -22.26
N ASN A 116 11.67 -23.44 -22.88
CA ASN A 116 10.56 -24.38 -22.78
C ASN A 116 10.51 -25.07 -21.41
N GLN A 117 9.48 -25.89 -21.17
CA GLN A 117 9.32 -26.62 -19.91
C GLN A 117 10.49 -27.54 -19.58
N SER A 118 11.26 -28.00 -20.56
CA SER A 118 12.47 -28.81 -20.33
C SER A 118 13.68 -27.96 -19.93
N GLY A 119 13.64 -26.64 -20.11
CA GLY A 119 14.74 -25.73 -19.85
C GLY A 119 15.59 -25.40 -21.08
N HIS A 120 15.29 -25.97 -22.25
CA HIS A 120 16.00 -25.60 -23.49
C HIS A 120 15.49 -24.26 -24.03
N ALA A 121 16.36 -23.54 -24.75
CA ALA A 121 16.01 -22.27 -25.37
C ALA A 121 14.79 -22.43 -26.29
N ASN A 122 13.87 -21.48 -26.20
CA ASN A 122 12.67 -21.45 -27.01
C ASN A 122 12.93 -20.68 -28.31
N PRO A 123 12.89 -21.31 -29.49
CA PRO A 123 13.18 -20.64 -30.76
C PRO A 123 12.15 -19.56 -31.12
N LYS A 124 10.97 -19.58 -30.50
CA LYS A 124 9.92 -18.56 -30.70
C LYS A 124 10.13 -17.31 -29.85
N TRP A 125 11.05 -17.35 -28.88
CA TRP A 125 11.22 -16.25 -27.94
C TRP A 125 11.68 -14.98 -28.66
N ASN A 126 10.98 -13.88 -28.42
CA ASN A 126 11.24 -12.58 -29.05
C ASN A 126 11.96 -11.60 -28.10
N TYR A 127 12.72 -12.11 -27.13
CA TYR A 127 13.45 -11.31 -26.14
C TYR A 127 12.56 -10.51 -25.17
N THR A 128 11.25 -10.76 -25.13
CA THR A 128 10.33 -10.10 -24.18
C THR A 128 10.84 -10.28 -22.75
N THR A 129 10.99 -9.17 -22.03
CA THR A 129 11.45 -9.15 -20.63
C THR A 129 10.29 -9.41 -19.66
N PRO A 130 10.55 -9.86 -18.41
CA PRO A 130 9.49 -10.07 -17.42
C PRO A 130 8.59 -8.83 -17.17
N PRO A 131 9.12 -7.59 -17.09
CA PRO A 131 8.28 -6.38 -17.01
C PRO A 131 7.36 -6.19 -18.24
N GLN A 132 7.85 -6.46 -19.45
CA GLN A 132 7.05 -6.37 -20.67
C GLN A 132 5.95 -7.46 -20.72
N ALA A 133 6.26 -8.68 -20.29
CA ALA A 133 5.28 -9.75 -20.17
C ALA A 133 4.21 -9.43 -19.11
N GLN A 134 4.58 -8.82 -17.97
CA GLN A 134 3.63 -8.34 -16.96
C GLN A 134 2.74 -7.21 -17.52
N ALA A 135 3.29 -6.30 -18.33
CA ALA A 135 2.53 -5.26 -19.00
C ALA A 135 1.52 -5.84 -19.99
N TYR A 136 1.89 -6.92 -20.72
CA TYR A 136 0.97 -7.68 -21.57
C TYR A 136 -0.22 -8.24 -20.76
N LEU A 137 0.03 -8.93 -19.64
CA LEU A 137 -1.04 -9.47 -18.79
C LEU A 137 -1.94 -8.38 -18.22
N THR A 138 -1.36 -7.23 -17.86
CA THR A 138 -2.13 -6.07 -17.38
C THR A 138 -3.03 -5.49 -18.47
N LYS A 139 -2.52 -5.35 -19.70
CA LYS A 139 -3.32 -4.91 -20.86
C LYS A 139 -4.43 -5.90 -21.19
N LEU A 140 -4.12 -7.21 -21.15
CA LEU A 140 -5.08 -8.28 -21.34
C LEU A 140 -6.22 -8.19 -20.32
N TRP A 141 -5.90 -8.08 -19.04
CA TRP A 141 -6.89 -7.96 -17.97
C TRP A 141 -7.75 -6.70 -18.11
N ARG A 142 -7.16 -5.55 -18.44
CA ARG A 142 -7.93 -4.32 -18.71
C ARG A 142 -8.96 -4.52 -19.83
N ASN A 143 -8.58 -5.20 -20.89
CA ASN A 143 -9.48 -5.49 -22.01
C ASN A 143 -10.60 -6.46 -21.61
N ILE A 144 -10.29 -7.50 -20.83
CA ILE A 144 -11.29 -8.41 -20.24
C ILE A 144 -12.26 -7.61 -19.38
N THR A 145 -11.79 -6.81 -18.42
CA THR A 145 -12.65 -6.04 -17.52
C THR A 145 -13.50 -5.00 -18.26
N SER A 146 -12.98 -4.43 -19.34
CA SER A 146 -13.75 -3.51 -20.20
C SER A 146 -14.87 -4.23 -20.95
N LYS A 147 -14.64 -5.47 -21.42
CA LYS A 147 -15.71 -6.27 -22.02
C LYS A 147 -16.74 -6.70 -20.98
N LEU A 148 -16.31 -7.20 -19.82
CA LEU A 148 -17.21 -7.56 -18.72
C LEU A 148 -18.10 -6.39 -18.31
N GLY A 149 -17.52 -5.19 -18.14
CA GLY A 149 -18.27 -3.99 -17.78
C GLY A 149 -19.33 -3.59 -18.81
N ARG A 150 -19.04 -3.74 -20.12
CA ARG A 150 -20.03 -3.48 -21.20
C ARG A 150 -21.17 -4.47 -21.23
N GLU A 151 -20.95 -5.68 -20.71
CA GLU A 151 -21.98 -6.71 -20.58
C GLU A 151 -22.61 -6.75 -19.18
N ASN A 152 -22.32 -5.75 -18.34
CA ASN A 152 -22.76 -5.66 -16.95
C ASN A 152 -22.39 -6.90 -16.09
N LEU A 153 -21.29 -7.57 -16.44
CA LEU A 153 -20.75 -8.70 -15.70
C LEU A 153 -19.70 -8.20 -14.70
N ARG A 154 -19.82 -8.64 -13.45
CA ARG A 154 -18.96 -8.14 -12.35
C ARG A 154 -18.31 -9.30 -11.61
N VAL A 155 -17.04 -9.13 -11.26
CA VAL A 155 -16.26 -10.12 -10.50
C VAL A 155 -15.50 -9.44 -9.37
N TYR A 156 -15.33 -10.15 -8.26
CA TYR A 156 -14.50 -9.73 -7.13
C TYR A 156 -13.64 -10.90 -6.64
N GLY A 157 -12.57 -10.61 -5.90
CA GLY A 157 -11.63 -11.64 -5.44
C GLY A 157 -10.18 -11.18 -5.43
N PHE A 158 -9.28 -12.05 -5.89
CA PHE A 158 -7.83 -11.83 -5.85
C PHE A 158 -7.13 -12.27 -7.12
N ARG A 159 -6.07 -11.53 -7.47
CA ARG A 159 -5.08 -11.89 -8.48
C ARG A 159 -3.71 -12.08 -7.82
N VAL A 160 -3.06 -13.19 -8.14
CA VAL A 160 -1.68 -13.54 -7.79
C VAL A 160 -0.84 -13.56 -9.07
N ALA A 161 0.34 -12.95 -9.04
CA ALA A 161 1.31 -13.00 -10.13
C ALA A 161 2.53 -13.81 -9.67
N GLU A 162 2.93 -14.78 -10.48
CA GLU A 162 3.99 -15.73 -10.17
C GLU A 162 4.96 -15.88 -11.35
N PRO A 163 6.24 -16.17 -11.08
CA PRO A 163 7.18 -16.53 -12.13
C PRO A 163 6.94 -17.98 -12.59
N HIS A 164 6.98 -18.22 -13.89
CA HIS A 164 7.39 -19.52 -14.41
C HIS A 164 8.88 -19.73 -14.19
N HIS A 165 9.35 -20.97 -14.29
CA HIS A 165 10.76 -21.32 -14.08
C HIS A 165 11.76 -20.47 -14.89
N ASP A 166 11.34 -19.93 -16.04
CA ASP A 166 12.13 -19.07 -16.93
C ASP A 166 11.98 -17.57 -16.65
N SER A 167 11.43 -17.17 -15.50
CA SER A 167 11.15 -15.79 -15.08
C SER A 167 9.90 -15.13 -15.70
N THR A 168 9.23 -15.77 -16.66
CA THR A 168 8.04 -15.18 -17.29
C THR A 168 6.86 -15.14 -16.30
N PRO A 169 6.21 -13.98 -16.09
CA PRO A 169 5.03 -13.92 -15.23
C PRO A 169 3.84 -14.69 -15.81
N HIS A 170 3.07 -15.30 -14.93
CA HIS A 170 1.71 -15.77 -15.18
C HIS A 170 0.79 -15.37 -14.03
N TRP A 171 -0.52 -15.35 -14.27
CA TRP A 171 -1.50 -14.92 -13.28
C TRP A 171 -2.42 -16.05 -12.87
N HIS A 172 -2.60 -16.19 -11.57
CA HIS A 172 -3.69 -16.93 -10.97
C HIS A 172 -4.76 -15.96 -10.46
N LEU A 173 -6.02 -16.23 -10.76
CA LEU A 173 -7.14 -15.42 -10.30
C LEU A 173 -8.14 -16.30 -9.56
N LEU A 174 -8.38 -15.96 -8.29
CA LEU A 174 -9.49 -16.50 -7.52
C LEU A 174 -10.61 -15.47 -7.56
N LEU A 175 -11.64 -15.73 -8.35
CA LEU A 175 -12.74 -14.80 -8.60
C LEU A 175 -14.07 -15.40 -8.15
N PHE A 176 -14.92 -14.56 -7.59
CA PHE A 176 -16.30 -14.84 -7.22
C PHE A 176 -17.25 -14.04 -8.10
N MET A 177 -18.37 -14.65 -8.44
CA MET A 177 -19.40 -14.12 -9.34
C MET A 177 -20.71 -14.87 -9.14
N LYS A 178 -21.80 -14.33 -9.68
CA LYS A 178 -23.09 -15.02 -9.64
C LYS A 178 -23.04 -16.34 -10.42
N PRO A 179 -23.74 -17.40 -9.97
CA PRO A 179 -23.76 -18.69 -10.66
C PRO A 179 -24.13 -18.59 -12.14
N GLN A 180 -25.12 -17.75 -12.47
CA GLN A 180 -25.66 -17.61 -13.82
C GLN A 180 -24.69 -16.89 -14.78
N GLU A 181 -23.82 -16.03 -14.23
CA GLU A 181 -22.85 -15.23 -15.01
C GLU A 181 -21.53 -15.99 -15.27
N CYS A 182 -21.28 -17.07 -14.53
CA CYS A 182 -20.01 -17.79 -14.51
C CYS A 182 -19.56 -18.28 -15.89
N GLN A 183 -20.48 -18.82 -16.67
CA GLN A 183 -20.19 -19.32 -18.02
C GLN A 183 -19.77 -18.17 -18.95
N ALA A 184 -20.58 -17.12 -19.04
CA ALA A 184 -20.30 -15.95 -19.89
C ALA A 184 -18.96 -15.30 -19.53
N ILE A 185 -18.69 -15.10 -18.23
CA ILE A 185 -17.42 -14.56 -17.73
C ILE A 185 -16.25 -15.45 -18.15
N THR A 186 -16.36 -16.77 -17.97
CA THR A 186 -15.32 -17.74 -18.35
C THR A 186 -15.03 -17.71 -19.85
N GLU A 187 -16.08 -17.64 -20.68
CA GLU A 187 -15.96 -17.59 -22.14
C GLU A 187 -15.28 -16.31 -22.61
N ILE A 188 -15.64 -15.16 -22.06
CA ILE A 188 -14.99 -13.87 -22.34
C ILE A 188 -13.51 -13.91 -21.94
N MET A 189 -13.21 -14.35 -20.72
CA MET A 189 -11.84 -14.47 -20.23
C MET A 189 -11.00 -15.38 -21.15
N ARG A 190 -11.56 -16.53 -21.54
CA ARG A 190 -10.92 -17.47 -22.46
C ARG A 190 -10.67 -16.82 -23.82
N ALA A 191 -11.69 -16.21 -24.43
CA ALA A 191 -11.62 -15.61 -25.75
C ALA A 191 -10.49 -14.56 -25.85
N TYR A 192 -10.38 -13.69 -24.84
CA TYR A 192 -9.29 -12.71 -24.78
C TYR A 192 -7.93 -13.36 -24.52
N ALA A 193 -7.84 -14.30 -23.57
CA ALA A 193 -6.57 -14.93 -23.21
C ALA A 193 -5.93 -15.67 -24.40
N VAL A 194 -6.74 -16.34 -25.22
CA VAL A 194 -6.28 -17.16 -26.36
C VAL A 194 -6.16 -16.38 -27.67
N LYS A 195 -6.58 -15.11 -27.70
CA LYS A 195 -6.60 -14.28 -28.92
C LYS A 195 -5.20 -14.07 -29.50
N THR A 196 -4.24 -13.73 -28.65
CA THR A 196 -2.86 -13.46 -29.07
C THR A 196 -2.14 -14.76 -29.44
N ASP A 197 -1.60 -14.80 -30.65
CA ASP A 197 -0.90 -15.95 -31.24
C ASP A 197 -1.77 -17.22 -31.24
N ARG A 198 -3.08 -17.09 -31.51
CA ARG A 198 -4.04 -18.22 -31.48
C ARG A 198 -3.59 -19.43 -32.30
N ALA A 199 -2.88 -19.21 -33.41
CA ALA A 199 -2.35 -20.27 -34.27
C ALA A 199 -1.29 -21.15 -33.58
N GLU A 200 -0.59 -20.64 -32.55
CA GLU A 200 0.33 -21.47 -31.75
C GLU A 200 -0.41 -22.49 -30.87
N LEU A 201 -1.70 -22.21 -30.61
CA LEU A 201 -2.56 -23.07 -29.82
C LEU A 201 -3.31 -24.01 -30.78
N GLY A 202 -3.33 -25.31 -30.48
CA GLY A 202 -4.15 -26.26 -31.21
C GLY A 202 -5.63 -26.18 -30.80
N LYS A 203 -6.30 -27.33 -30.78
CA LYS A 203 -7.66 -27.46 -30.19
C LYS A 203 -7.64 -27.22 -28.67
N ARG A 204 -6.56 -27.59 -28.00
CA ARG A 204 -6.37 -27.43 -26.54
C ARG A 204 -5.78 -26.06 -26.23
N THR A 205 -6.52 -25.23 -25.49
CA THR A 205 -6.11 -23.87 -25.09
C THR A 205 -5.56 -23.79 -23.65
N SER A 206 -5.43 -24.93 -22.96
CA SER A 206 -4.99 -25.02 -21.57
C SER A 206 -3.58 -24.48 -21.31
N ALA A 207 -2.71 -24.46 -22.34
CA ALA A 207 -1.39 -23.84 -22.26
C ALA A 207 -1.46 -22.31 -22.05
N ARG A 208 -2.60 -21.68 -22.36
CA ARG A 208 -2.82 -20.25 -22.23
C ARG A 208 -3.84 -19.90 -21.14
N PHE A 209 -4.91 -20.67 -21.05
CA PHE A 209 -6.01 -20.41 -20.14
C PHE A 209 -6.59 -21.69 -19.56
N THR A 210 -6.61 -21.78 -18.23
CA THR A 210 -7.34 -22.82 -17.50
C THR A 210 -8.39 -22.18 -16.59
N ALA A 211 -9.51 -22.87 -16.44
CA ALA A 211 -10.60 -22.49 -15.56
C ALA A 211 -10.97 -23.73 -14.74
N LYS A 212 -10.98 -23.59 -13.41
CA LYS A 212 -11.38 -24.64 -12.48
C LYS A 212 -12.42 -24.07 -11.54
N ARG A 213 -13.61 -24.68 -11.51
CA ARG A 213 -14.62 -24.36 -10.52
C ARG A 213 -14.15 -24.85 -9.16
N LEU A 214 -14.30 -24.02 -8.13
CA LEU A 214 -13.96 -24.42 -6.78
C LEU A 214 -15.04 -25.36 -6.24
N ASP A 215 -14.60 -26.41 -5.56
CA ASP A 215 -15.47 -27.37 -4.90
C ASP A 215 -15.37 -27.18 -3.38
N PRO A 216 -16.42 -26.67 -2.72
CA PRO A 216 -16.43 -26.49 -1.27
C PRO A 216 -16.14 -27.76 -0.48
N LYS A 217 -16.42 -28.95 -1.05
CA LYS A 217 -16.17 -30.25 -0.40
C LYS A 217 -14.70 -30.66 -0.43
N LYS A 218 -13.93 -30.15 -1.40
CA LYS A 218 -12.49 -30.47 -1.56
C LYS A 218 -11.56 -29.50 -0.85
N GLY A 219 -12.09 -28.38 -0.37
CA GLY A 219 -11.34 -27.38 0.38
C GLY A 219 -11.93 -25.98 0.21
N SER A 220 -11.66 -25.11 1.17
CA SER A 220 -12.07 -23.71 1.11
C SER A 220 -11.40 -22.96 -0.04
N ALA A 221 -12.02 -21.91 -0.55
CA ALA A 221 -11.41 -21.04 -1.56
C ALA A 221 -10.09 -20.44 -1.07
N THR A 222 -10.02 -20.15 0.23
CA THR A 222 -8.80 -19.75 0.92
C THR A 222 -7.71 -20.82 0.83
N ALA A 223 -8.03 -22.11 0.98
CA ALA A 223 -7.06 -23.19 0.86
C ALA A 223 -6.44 -23.29 -0.54
N TYR A 224 -7.24 -23.09 -1.59
CA TYR A 224 -6.74 -23.12 -2.98
C TYR A 224 -5.66 -22.05 -3.24
N ILE A 225 -5.83 -20.86 -2.69
CA ILE A 225 -4.89 -19.74 -2.87
C ILE A 225 -3.79 -19.69 -1.80
N ALA A 226 -4.00 -20.34 -0.65
CA ALA A 226 -3.04 -20.38 0.46
C ALA A 226 -1.69 -20.95 0.03
N LYS A 227 -1.69 -21.99 -0.81
CA LYS A 227 -0.47 -22.57 -1.40
C LYS A 227 0.34 -21.50 -2.15
N TYR A 228 -0.32 -20.68 -2.96
CA TYR A 228 0.30 -19.61 -3.73
C TYR A 228 0.74 -18.43 -2.86
N ILE A 229 0.10 -18.20 -1.71
CA ILE A 229 0.60 -17.21 -0.72
C ILE A 229 1.88 -17.70 -0.07
N SER A 230 1.86 -18.92 0.48
CA SER A 230 3.01 -19.50 1.18
C SER A 230 4.21 -19.64 0.24
N LYS A 231 3.99 -20.10 -1.00
CA LYS A 231 5.03 -20.23 -2.04
C LYS A 231 5.76 -18.93 -2.39
N ASN A 232 5.17 -17.77 -2.09
CA ASN A 232 5.64 -16.48 -2.59
C ASN A 232 5.99 -15.46 -1.50
N ILE A 233 5.81 -15.81 -0.21
CA ILE A 233 6.09 -14.93 0.92
C ILE A 233 7.16 -15.51 1.84
N ASP A 234 6.92 -16.65 2.48
CA ASP A 234 7.80 -17.16 3.54
C ASP A 234 8.00 -18.68 3.53
N GLY A 235 7.33 -19.40 2.63
CA GLY A 235 7.39 -20.86 2.59
C GLY A 235 6.70 -21.53 3.78
N TYR A 236 5.83 -20.81 4.51
CA TYR A 236 5.19 -21.31 5.73
C TYR A 236 4.31 -22.53 5.46
N ALA A 237 4.46 -23.56 6.33
CA ALA A 237 3.75 -24.83 6.29
C ALA A 237 3.94 -25.63 4.99
N LEU A 238 5.08 -25.47 4.31
CA LEU A 238 5.45 -26.20 3.09
C LEU A 238 6.70 -27.08 3.28
N ASP A 239 7.01 -27.47 4.52
CA ASP A 239 8.16 -28.34 4.81
C ASP A 239 7.92 -29.72 4.15
N GLY A 240 8.89 -30.18 3.34
CA GLY A 240 8.79 -31.43 2.59
C GLY A 240 8.07 -31.36 1.23
N GLU A 241 7.41 -30.24 0.89
CA GLU A 241 6.79 -30.08 -0.44
C GLU A 241 7.80 -29.61 -1.51
N LEU A 242 7.68 -30.18 -2.72
CA LEU A 242 8.44 -29.79 -3.90
C LEU A 242 7.62 -28.87 -4.82
N ASP A 243 8.28 -27.84 -5.34
CA ASP A 243 7.66 -26.90 -6.25
C ASP A 243 7.56 -27.45 -7.68
N ASN A 244 6.35 -27.55 -8.22
CA ASN A 244 6.09 -28.15 -9.55
C ASN A 244 6.83 -27.49 -10.71
N GLU A 245 7.11 -26.18 -10.63
CA GLU A 245 7.80 -25.45 -11.70
C GLU A 245 9.31 -25.74 -11.70
N THR A 246 9.90 -26.05 -10.54
CA THR A 246 11.35 -26.09 -10.35
C THR A 246 11.91 -27.44 -9.89
N GLY A 247 11.08 -28.27 -9.25
CA GLY A 247 11.47 -29.52 -8.59
C GLY A 247 12.21 -29.32 -7.26
N LYS A 248 12.31 -28.09 -6.74
CA LYS A 248 13.06 -27.75 -5.52
C LYS A 248 12.16 -27.63 -4.28
N PRO A 249 12.70 -27.70 -3.05
CA PRO A 249 11.92 -27.48 -1.83
C PRO A 249 11.23 -26.11 -1.83
N MET A 250 9.93 -26.07 -1.50
CA MET A 250 9.13 -24.84 -1.62
C MET A 250 9.61 -23.68 -0.73
N LYS A 251 10.22 -23.99 0.42
CA LYS A 251 10.82 -23.00 1.34
C LYS A 251 12.02 -22.29 0.73
N GLU A 252 12.77 -22.99 -0.12
CA GLU A 252 13.85 -22.39 -0.90
C GLU A 252 13.27 -21.52 -2.00
N THR A 253 12.29 -22.02 -2.78
CA THR A 253 11.74 -21.29 -3.93
C THR A 253 10.99 -20.02 -3.55
N ALA A 254 10.45 -19.93 -2.33
CA ALA A 254 9.78 -18.72 -1.86
C ALA A 254 10.69 -17.49 -1.86
N ARG A 255 11.98 -17.66 -1.52
CA ARG A 255 12.95 -16.55 -1.57
C ARG A 255 13.21 -16.12 -3.02
N PHE A 256 13.22 -17.06 -3.96
CA PHE A 256 13.43 -16.77 -5.38
C PHE A 256 12.26 -15.98 -5.96
N ALA A 257 11.02 -16.36 -5.63
CA ALA A 257 9.82 -15.65 -6.05
C ALA A 257 9.75 -14.22 -5.47
N MET A 258 10.14 -14.03 -4.21
CA MET A 258 10.26 -12.70 -3.61
C MET A 258 11.35 -11.85 -4.27
N ALA A 259 12.52 -12.44 -4.52
CA ALA A 259 13.62 -11.77 -5.19
C ALA A 259 13.22 -11.37 -6.61
N TRP A 260 12.57 -12.27 -7.36
CA TRP A 260 11.98 -12.01 -8.68
C TRP A 260 11.00 -10.84 -8.67
N ALA A 261 10.01 -10.87 -7.76
CA ALA A 261 9.01 -9.81 -7.65
C ALA A 261 9.65 -8.45 -7.33
N SER A 262 10.65 -8.44 -6.45
CA SER A 262 11.42 -7.23 -6.11
C SER A 262 12.27 -6.76 -7.29
N ARG A 263 13.00 -7.68 -7.93
CA ARG A 263 13.92 -7.43 -9.03
C ARG A 263 13.23 -6.94 -10.28
N HIS A 264 11.97 -7.30 -10.53
CA HIS A 264 11.17 -6.81 -11.67
C HIS A 264 10.06 -5.83 -11.26
N ARG A 265 9.94 -5.48 -9.98
CA ARG A 265 8.91 -4.59 -9.43
C ARG A 265 7.48 -5.07 -9.74
N ILE A 266 7.26 -6.37 -9.69
CA ILE A 266 5.95 -6.98 -9.96
C ILE A 266 5.15 -7.08 -8.67
N ARG A 267 3.98 -6.43 -8.65
CA ARG A 267 3.02 -6.57 -7.54
C ARG A 267 2.43 -7.97 -7.58
N GLN A 268 2.82 -8.83 -6.64
CA GLN A 268 2.34 -10.22 -6.57
C GLN A 268 0.84 -10.32 -6.26
N TYR A 269 0.32 -9.60 -5.26
CA TYR A 269 -1.07 -9.74 -4.81
C TYR A 269 -1.91 -8.49 -5.08
N GLN A 270 -3.09 -8.68 -5.65
CA GLN A 270 -4.04 -7.59 -5.89
C GLN A 270 -5.49 -8.03 -5.62
N PRO A 271 -6.20 -7.38 -4.68
CA PRO A 271 -7.64 -7.58 -4.54
C PRO A 271 -8.38 -6.94 -5.72
N ILE A 272 -9.55 -7.48 -6.04
CA ILE A 272 -10.45 -7.04 -7.11
C ILE A 272 -11.84 -6.88 -6.51
N GLY A 273 -12.50 -5.74 -6.74
CA GLY A 273 -13.91 -5.54 -6.39
C GLY A 273 -14.23 -5.49 -4.88
N THR A 274 -13.24 -5.28 -4.02
CA THR A 274 -13.42 -5.19 -2.56
C THR A 274 -13.01 -3.83 -1.99
N PRO A 275 -13.49 -3.46 -0.78
CA PRO A 275 -13.05 -2.26 -0.10
C PRO A 275 -11.52 -2.18 0.11
N PRO A 276 -10.94 -0.98 0.16
CA PRO A 276 -9.49 -0.80 0.26
C PRO A 276 -8.92 -1.30 1.59
N VAL A 277 -7.78 -2.01 1.53
CA VAL A 277 -7.04 -2.43 2.74
C VAL A 277 -6.40 -1.26 3.49
N THR A 278 -6.15 -0.14 2.80
CA THR A 278 -5.59 1.05 3.46
C THR A 278 -6.56 1.61 4.49
N VAL A 279 -7.86 1.67 4.18
CA VAL A 279 -8.91 2.11 5.12
C VAL A 279 -8.97 1.16 6.31
N TRP A 280 -9.00 -0.14 6.07
CA TRP A 280 -8.92 -1.17 7.11
C TRP A 280 -7.73 -0.96 8.06
N ARG A 281 -6.54 -0.68 7.53
CA ARG A 281 -5.33 -0.44 8.35
C ARG A 281 -5.41 0.86 9.14
N GLU A 282 -5.92 1.94 8.54
CA GLU A 282 -6.04 3.23 9.22
C GLU A 282 -7.13 3.20 10.31
N LEU A 283 -8.23 2.48 10.11
CA LEU A 283 -9.26 2.24 11.12
C LEU A 283 -8.70 1.50 12.34
N ARG A 284 -7.89 0.45 12.13
CA ARG A 284 -7.25 -0.28 13.25
C ARG A 284 -6.28 0.60 14.04
N LYS A 285 -5.54 1.47 13.36
CA LYS A 285 -4.69 2.47 14.02
C LYS A 285 -5.51 3.44 14.86
N LEU A 286 -6.61 3.94 14.29
CA LEU A 286 -7.54 4.83 14.99
C LEU A 286 -8.15 4.16 16.22
N ASN A 287 -8.62 2.92 16.09
CA ASN A 287 -9.19 2.15 17.19
C ASN A 287 -8.18 1.99 18.34
N ASN A 288 -6.96 1.53 18.02
CA ASN A 288 -5.90 1.38 19.01
C ASN A 288 -5.59 2.71 19.72
N LYS A 289 -5.58 3.82 18.97
CA LYS A 289 -5.38 5.14 19.55
C LYS A 289 -6.52 5.52 20.49
N LEU A 290 -7.77 5.48 20.03
CA LEU A 290 -8.94 5.87 20.83
C LEU A 290 -9.09 5.01 22.08
N LEU A 291 -8.80 3.71 21.97
CA LEU A 291 -8.78 2.79 23.10
C LEU A 291 -7.67 3.15 24.10
N ASN A 292 -6.47 3.52 23.63
CA ASN A 292 -5.39 3.98 24.50
C ASN A 292 -5.72 5.33 25.18
N ASP A 293 -6.35 6.27 24.46
CA ASP A 293 -6.78 7.56 25.01
C ASP A 293 -7.88 7.34 26.06
N LEU A 294 -8.84 6.44 25.79
CA LEU A 294 -9.87 6.03 26.72
C LEU A 294 -9.27 5.39 27.97
N ILE A 295 -8.29 4.49 27.83
CA ILE A 295 -7.60 3.86 28.97
C ILE A 295 -6.88 4.89 29.85
N LYS A 296 -6.35 5.96 29.24
CA LYS A 296 -5.63 7.02 29.96
C LYS A 296 -6.57 8.04 30.60
N SER A 297 -7.82 8.12 30.15
CA SER A 297 -8.81 9.07 30.66
C SER A 297 -9.08 8.87 32.15
N ASP A 298 -9.24 9.96 32.87
CA ASP A 298 -9.51 9.91 34.31
C ASP A 298 -10.87 9.27 34.60
N GLU A 299 -11.86 9.44 33.71
CA GLU A 299 -13.14 8.75 33.77
C GLU A 299 -12.98 7.22 33.76
N PHE A 300 -12.10 6.69 32.91
CA PHE A 300 -11.86 5.24 32.86
C PHE A 300 -11.06 4.75 34.05
N LYS A 301 -10.02 5.48 34.46
CA LYS A 301 -9.24 5.17 35.67
C LYS A 301 -10.14 5.13 36.90
N LEU A 302 -11.06 6.09 37.02
CA LEU A 302 -12.05 6.15 38.09
C LEU A 302 -13.04 4.96 38.02
N ALA A 303 -13.53 4.62 36.83
CA ALA A 303 -14.46 3.52 36.62
C ALA A 303 -13.87 2.13 36.93
N ILE A 304 -12.55 1.95 36.76
CA ILE A 304 -11.85 0.70 37.07
C ILE A 304 -11.11 0.76 38.42
N GLN A 305 -11.09 1.91 39.10
CA GLN A 305 -10.35 2.14 40.35
C GLN A 305 -10.74 1.12 41.41
N HIS A 306 -12.04 0.79 41.52
CA HIS A 306 -12.56 -0.21 42.45
C HIS A 306 -12.31 -1.67 42.03
N LEU A 307 -11.75 -1.88 40.83
CA LEU A 307 -11.50 -3.18 40.23
C LEU A 307 -10.00 -3.46 40.04
N ILE A 308 -9.11 -2.51 40.34
CA ILE A 308 -7.66 -2.59 40.12
C ILE A 308 -6.95 -2.08 41.39
N ASP A 309 -6.40 -3.01 42.17
CA ASP A 309 -5.46 -2.71 43.25
C ASP A 309 -4.02 -2.57 42.70
N GLU A 310 -3.10 -1.98 43.46
CA GLU A 310 -1.65 -1.88 43.13
C GLU A 310 -0.98 -3.24 42.82
N LYS A 311 -1.62 -4.36 43.22
CA LYS A 311 -1.17 -5.74 42.98
C LYS A 311 -1.74 -6.38 41.71
N THR A 312 -2.57 -5.68 40.96
CA THR A 312 -3.25 -6.25 39.77
C THR A 312 -2.23 -6.53 38.66
N ALA A 313 -2.19 -7.76 38.17
CA ALA A 313 -1.19 -8.15 37.18
C ALA A 313 -1.43 -7.42 35.84
N PRO A 314 -0.37 -7.10 35.08
CA PRO A 314 -0.50 -6.52 33.73
C PRO A 314 -1.40 -7.34 32.78
N ALA A 315 -1.51 -8.65 33.01
CA ALA A 315 -2.38 -9.55 32.28
C ALA A 315 -3.88 -9.25 32.48
N ASP A 316 -4.28 -8.87 33.70
CA ASP A 316 -5.69 -8.56 34.02
C ASP A 316 -6.10 -7.20 33.44
N ILE A 317 -5.18 -6.25 33.39
CA ILE A 317 -5.36 -4.97 32.68
C ILE A 317 -5.53 -5.25 31.18
N ALA A 318 -4.70 -6.12 30.59
CA ALA A 318 -4.81 -6.51 29.19
C ALA A 318 -6.14 -7.24 28.90
N ALA A 319 -6.63 -8.08 29.81
CA ALA A 319 -7.91 -8.76 29.70
C ALA A 319 -9.09 -7.77 29.74
N LYS A 320 -9.05 -6.76 30.62
CA LYS A 320 -10.08 -5.70 30.69
C LYS A 320 -10.06 -4.80 29.45
N VAL A 321 -8.87 -4.49 28.93
CA VAL A 321 -8.71 -3.78 27.66
C VAL A 321 -9.24 -4.61 26.49
N ALA A 322 -9.02 -5.92 26.50
CA ALA A 322 -9.60 -6.84 25.51
C ALA A 322 -11.13 -6.87 25.59
N ALA A 323 -11.72 -6.82 26.79
CA ALA A 323 -13.17 -6.72 26.99
C ALA A 323 -13.78 -5.39 26.49
N MET A 324 -12.96 -4.37 26.23
CA MET A 324 -13.39 -3.09 25.66
C MET A 324 -13.34 -3.06 24.13
N ARG A 325 -12.78 -4.09 23.48
CA ARG A 325 -12.77 -4.18 22.02
C ARG A 325 -14.19 -4.30 21.49
N GLY A 326 -14.50 -3.56 20.43
CA GLY A 326 -15.85 -3.50 19.86
C GLY A 326 -16.82 -2.56 20.59
N LYS A 327 -16.39 -1.79 21.60
CA LYS A 327 -17.17 -0.66 22.11
C LYS A 327 -17.29 0.43 21.05
N LYS A 328 -18.39 1.18 21.12
CA LYS A 328 -18.60 2.36 20.26
C LYS A 328 -17.64 3.47 20.67
N LEU A 329 -16.75 3.84 19.75
CA LEU A 329 -15.72 4.85 19.95
C LEU A 329 -15.89 6.04 19.00
N LEU A 330 -16.56 5.85 17.85
CA LEU A 330 -16.91 6.94 16.95
C LEU A 330 -18.35 7.41 17.18
N LEU A 331 -18.56 8.70 16.97
CA LEU A 331 -19.87 9.32 17.07
C LEU A 331 -20.83 8.79 15.99
N ASP A 332 -20.33 8.58 14.77
CA ASP A 332 -21.10 8.01 13.67
C ASP A 332 -21.18 6.48 13.81
N PRO A 333 -22.38 5.89 13.98
CA PRO A 333 -22.53 4.46 14.18
C PRO A 333 -22.08 3.60 12.99
N ALA A 334 -22.17 4.11 11.77
CA ALA A 334 -21.79 3.37 10.58
C ALA A 334 -20.26 3.28 10.45
N MET A 335 -19.55 4.42 10.61
CA MET A 335 -18.10 4.45 10.67
C MET A 335 -17.57 3.60 11.84
N ASP A 336 -18.24 3.67 13.00
CA ASP A 336 -17.89 2.88 14.17
C ASP A 336 -17.99 1.38 13.89
N ALA A 337 -19.10 0.92 13.31
CA ALA A 337 -19.28 -0.49 12.95
C ALA A 337 -18.19 -1.01 11.98
N VAL A 338 -17.79 -0.18 11.01
CA VAL A 338 -16.67 -0.50 10.10
C VAL A 338 -15.35 -0.60 10.89
N MET A 339 -15.12 0.31 11.85
CA MET A 339 -13.92 0.30 12.69
C MET A 339 -13.90 -0.93 13.62
N SER A 340 -15.00 -1.25 14.29
CA SER A 340 -15.11 -2.42 15.17
C SER A 340 -14.84 -3.71 14.40
N ALA A 341 -15.39 -3.84 13.18
CA ALA A 341 -15.13 -4.98 12.32
C ALA A 341 -13.64 -5.11 11.94
N ALA A 342 -12.97 -3.96 11.72
CA ALA A 342 -11.55 -3.92 11.44
C ALA A 342 -10.68 -4.31 12.65
N ASP A 343 -11.06 -3.87 13.86
CA ASP A 343 -10.33 -4.18 15.09
C ASP A 343 -10.32 -5.68 15.41
N VAL A 344 -11.48 -6.33 15.35
CA VAL A 344 -11.62 -7.79 15.56
C VAL A 344 -11.05 -8.63 14.40
N SER A 345 -10.48 -7.97 13.39
CA SER A 345 -9.90 -8.61 12.21
C SER A 345 -10.90 -9.46 11.40
N CYS A 346 -12.20 -9.16 11.49
CA CYS A 346 -13.23 -9.80 10.67
C CYS A 346 -13.40 -9.06 9.33
N PHE A 347 -12.65 -9.49 8.31
CA PHE A 347 -12.68 -8.83 7.01
C PHE A 347 -14.03 -8.99 6.28
N ALA A 348 -14.78 -10.06 6.53
CA ALA A 348 -16.13 -10.26 5.99
C ALA A 348 -17.09 -9.18 6.48
N THR A 349 -17.17 -8.98 7.81
CA THR A 349 -18.02 -7.95 8.41
C THR A 349 -17.58 -6.57 7.95
N TYR A 350 -16.29 -6.30 7.84
CA TYR A 350 -15.81 -5.02 7.29
C TYR A 350 -16.25 -4.77 5.86
N ILE A 351 -16.26 -5.81 5.00
CA ILE A 351 -16.80 -5.69 3.65
C ILE A 351 -18.28 -5.32 3.71
N MET A 352 -19.07 -6.02 4.52
CA MET A 352 -20.50 -5.76 4.65
C MET A 352 -20.79 -4.36 5.20
N GLN A 353 -20.08 -3.92 6.24
CA GLN A 353 -20.26 -2.60 6.84
C GLN A 353 -19.78 -1.46 5.94
N GLN A 354 -18.86 -1.74 5.01
CA GLN A 354 -18.47 -0.79 3.96
C GLN A 354 -19.53 -0.64 2.85
N GLY A 355 -20.61 -1.45 2.87
CA GLY A 355 -21.64 -1.48 1.83
C GLY A 355 -21.55 -2.69 0.88
N GLY A 356 -20.55 -3.57 1.08
CA GLY A 356 -20.40 -4.83 0.36
C GLY A 356 -19.29 -4.85 -0.67
N VAL A 357 -19.36 -5.83 -1.57
CA VAL A 357 -18.46 -5.97 -2.73
C VAL A 357 -19.05 -5.30 -3.96
N LEU A 358 -18.20 -4.95 -4.92
CA LEU A 358 -18.62 -4.42 -6.22
C LEU A 358 -19.35 -3.06 -6.20
N ILE A 359 -19.33 -2.35 -5.08
CA ILE A 359 -19.92 -1.01 -5.00
C ILE A 359 -18.96 0.09 -5.50
N PRO A 360 -19.48 1.20 -6.07
CA PRO A 360 -18.72 2.40 -6.40
C PRO A 360 -17.93 2.94 -5.20
N ARG A 361 -16.84 3.65 -5.48
CA ARG A 361 -15.96 4.14 -4.41
C ARG A 361 -16.58 5.23 -3.54
N GLU A 362 -17.53 5.98 -4.09
CA GLU A 362 -18.27 7.03 -3.38
C GLU A 362 -19.31 6.50 -2.40
N GLU A 363 -19.78 5.27 -2.62
CA GLU A 363 -20.77 4.61 -1.75
C GLU A 363 -20.15 3.89 -0.55
N TYR A 364 -18.81 3.82 -0.46
CA TYR A 364 -18.16 3.27 0.72
C TYR A 364 -18.42 4.13 1.96
N THR A 365 -18.84 3.50 3.06
CA THR A 365 -19.06 4.12 4.37
C THR A 365 -17.84 4.90 4.87
N VAL A 366 -16.63 4.37 4.67
CA VAL A 366 -15.37 5.00 5.12
C VAL A 366 -14.35 5.05 3.99
N ARG A 367 -13.72 6.21 3.80
CA ARG A 367 -12.61 6.43 2.86
C ARG A 367 -11.41 7.08 3.53
N ILE A 368 -10.27 7.03 2.83
CA ILE A 368 -9.06 7.75 3.23
C ILE A 368 -9.23 9.23 2.97
N ALA A 369 -9.01 10.03 4.01
CA ALA A 369 -8.86 11.47 3.91
C ALA A 369 -7.40 11.80 3.58
N TYR A 370 -7.19 12.58 2.51
CA TYR A 370 -5.89 13.10 2.12
C TYR A 370 -5.75 14.57 2.53
N GLN A 371 -4.51 15.02 2.67
CA GLN A 371 -4.14 16.42 2.87
C GLN A 371 -2.86 16.69 2.10
N ASP A 372 -2.71 17.89 1.56
CA ASP A 372 -1.46 18.32 0.94
C ASP A 372 -0.30 18.31 1.95
N ASN A 373 0.90 18.04 1.47
CA ASN A 373 2.11 18.29 2.23
C ASN A 373 2.33 19.79 2.40
N GLU A 374 2.76 20.19 3.59
CA GLU A 374 3.05 21.60 3.91
C GLU A 374 4.26 22.12 3.13
N GLN A 375 5.19 21.21 2.80
CA GLN A 375 6.40 21.51 2.05
C GLN A 375 6.39 20.78 0.71
N PRO A 376 6.80 21.45 -0.38
CA PRO A 376 7.06 20.79 -1.66
C PRO A 376 8.12 19.70 -1.51
N ASN A 377 8.02 18.67 -2.35
CA ASN A 377 9.09 17.68 -2.45
C ASN A 377 10.38 18.33 -3.03
N ALA A 378 11.47 17.57 -3.09
CA ALA A 378 12.74 18.03 -3.68
C ALA A 378 12.66 18.46 -5.16
N TYR A 379 11.50 18.29 -5.81
CA TYR A 379 11.22 18.69 -7.18
C TYR A 379 10.25 19.90 -7.27
N GLY A 380 9.89 20.49 -6.13
CA GLY A 380 8.97 21.63 -6.06
C GLY A 380 7.49 21.25 -6.17
N GLU A 381 7.14 19.97 -6.13
CA GLU A 381 5.75 19.52 -6.22
C GLU A 381 5.13 19.33 -4.83
N ILE A 382 3.96 19.91 -4.60
CA ILE A 382 3.15 19.63 -3.41
C ILE A 382 2.47 18.27 -3.61
N THR A 383 2.82 17.32 -2.75
CA THR A 383 2.32 15.94 -2.81
C THR A 383 1.28 15.69 -1.73
N GLU A 384 0.29 14.83 -2.00
CA GLU A 384 -0.72 14.46 -1.00
C GLU A 384 -0.17 13.43 0.00
N LYS A 385 -0.45 13.64 1.29
CA LYS A 385 -0.25 12.67 2.37
C LYS A 385 -1.59 12.18 2.92
N ILE A 386 -1.58 10.98 3.50
CA ILE A 386 -2.72 10.44 4.23
C ILE A 386 -2.89 11.25 5.53
N PHE A 387 -4.03 11.93 5.67
CA PHE A 387 -4.45 12.60 6.90
C PHE A 387 -5.13 11.63 7.87
N GLY A 388 -6.02 10.80 7.33
CA GLY A 388 -6.73 9.80 8.12
C GLY A 388 -7.93 9.22 7.38
N ILE A 389 -9.09 9.26 8.01
CA ILE A 389 -10.33 8.71 7.45
C ILE A 389 -11.47 9.74 7.46
N TYR A 390 -12.48 9.51 6.63
CA TYR A 390 -13.74 10.25 6.65
C TYR A 390 -14.88 9.40 6.06
N SER A 391 -16.12 9.81 6.32
CA SER A 391 -17.31 9.29 5.67
C SER A 391 -17.69 10.18 4.48
N PRO A 392 -17.76 9.64 3.25
CA PRO A 392 -18.24 10.38 2.09
C PRO A 392 -19.67 10.92 2.25
N LEU A 393 -20.52 10.20 2.99
CA LEU A 393 -21.91 10.57 3.23
C LEU A 393 -22.05 11.80 4.14
N LEU A 394 -21.11 11.97 5.07
CA LEU A 394 -21.08 13.10 6.01
C LEU A 394 -20.15 14.22 5.56
N GLY A 395 -19.40 14.00 4.47
CA GLY A 395 -18.43 14.95 3.94
C GLY A 395 -17.29 15.29 4.90
N GLU A 396 -16.71 16.47 4.70
CA GLU A 396 -15.53 16.95 5.43
C GLU A 396 -15.72 17.04 6.95
N ALA A 397 -16.97 17.19 7.42
CA ALA A 397 -17.28 17.25 8.85
C ALA A 397 -16.99 15.95 9.60
N SER A 398 -16.85 14.82 8.89
CA SER A 398 -16.53 13.51 9.45
C SER A 398 -15.04 13.14 9.40
N ARG A 399 -14.17 14.09 9.03
CA ARG A 399 -12.73 13.84 8.93
C ARG A 399 -12.11 13.60 10.30
N ILE A 400 -11.43 12.47 10.44
CA ILE A 400 -10.70 12.09 11.65
C ILE A 400 -9.21 11.94 11.30
N CYS A 401 -8.37 12.72 11.98
CA CYS A 401 -6.91 12.59 11.86
C CYS A 401 -6.44 11.31 12.56
N THR A 402 -5.81 10.41 11.81
CA THR A 402 -5.24 9.16 12.35
C THR A 402 -3.74 9.27 12.63
N ARG A 403 -3.08 10.33 12.15
CA ARG A 403 -1.62 10.53 12.23
C ARG A 403 -1.29 11.82 12.97
N LEU A 404 -1.25 11.76 14.30
CA LEU A 404 -0.95 12.93 15.14
C LEU A 404 0.55 13.24 15.28
N LYS A 405 1.41 12.22 15.14
CA LYS A 405 2.84 12.34 15.39
C LYS A 405 3.62 12.25 14.09
N THR A 406 4.58 13.15 13.93
CA THR A 406 5.60 13.04 12.89
C THR A 406 6.77 12.29 13.48
N TRP A 407 7.20 11.22 12.81
CA TRP A 407 8.35 10.43 13.25
C TRP A 407 9.52 10.68 12.31
N LYS A 408 10.70 10.98 12.87
CA LYS A 408 11.96 11.12 12.13
C LYS A 408 12.85 9.93 12.43
N ILE A 409 13.43 9.34 11.37
CA ILE A 409 14.42 8.27 11.51
C ILE A 409 15.76 8.93 11.86
N VAL A 410 16.33 8.57 13.01
CA VAL A 410 17.65 9.04 13.46
C VAL A 410 18.59 7.86 13.68
N ALA A 411 19.88 8.05 13.47
CA ALA A 411 20.87 7.06 13.85
C ALA A 411 20.97 6.98 15.38
N ARG A 412 21.10 5.78 15.92
CA ARG A 412 21.35 5.56 17.35
C ARG A 412 22.68 6.23 17.72
N GLN A 413 22.71 7.00 18.82
CA GLN A 413 23.97 7.50 19.36
C GLN A 413 24.87 6.32 19.70
N LYS A 414 26.12 6.34 19.21
CA LYS A 414 27.12 5.31 19.53
C LYS A 414 27.40 5.34 21.02
N VAL A 415 27.12 4.24 21.72
CA VAL A 415 27.90 3.91 22.93
C VAL A 415 29.34 3.77 22.44
N LYS A 416 30.28 4.55 23.00
CA LYS A 416 31.71 4.44 22.66
C LYS A 416 32.21 3.04 23.04
N SER A 417 32.17 2.13 22.08
CA SER A 417 32.86 0.85 22.14
C SER A 417 33.70 0.69 20.87
N ALA A 418 34.86 0.08 21.07
CA ALA A 418 36.11 0.29 20.36
C ALA A 418 36.10 -0.08 18.87
N VAL A 419 36.89 0.70 18.12
CA VAL A 419 37.58 0.43 16.84
C VAL A 419 36.99 -0.68 15.97
N ALA A 420 36.18 -0.29 14.99
CA ALA A 420 36.04 -1.04 13.75
C ALA A 420 36.76 -0.27 12.64
N LEU A 421 37.97 -0.71 12.29
CA LEU A 421 38.69 -0.32 11.09
C LEU A 421 37.96 -0.93 9.88
N GLY A 422 37.22 -0.08 9.18
CA GLY A 422 36.52 -0.44 7.95
C GLY A 422 35.95 0.83 7.33
N VAL A 423 36.73 1.48 6.48
CA VAL A 423 36.24 2.59 5.65
C VAL A 423 35.32 1.95 4.60
N ASP A 424 34.01 2.07 4.78
CA ASP A 424 33.02 1.73 3.75
C ASP A 424 33.13 2.75 2.60
N VAL A 425 34.03 2.48 1.65
CA VAL A 425 34.31 3.35 0.48
C VAL A 425 33.19 3.33 -0.58
N PHE A 426 32.09 2.61 -0.37
CA PHE A 426 30.94 2.66 -1.29
C PHE A 426 29.60 2.63 -0.55
N GLN A 427 29.04 3.81 -0.25
CA GLN A 427 27.62 3.96 0.12
C GLN A 427 26.66 3.67 -1.06
N ASP A 428 27.17 3.53 -2.29
CA ASP A 428 26.40 3.42 -3.54
C ASP A 428 26.58 2.06 -4.26
N GLY A 429 26.59 0.95 -3.50
CA GLY A 429 26.65 -0.40 -4.06
C GLY A 429 25.29 -0.95 -4.54
N PRO A 430 25.24 -2.03 -5.35
CA PRO A 430 24.00 -2.61 -5.86
C PRO A 430 23.06 -3.18 -4.77
N ALA A 431 23.52 -3.30 -3.52
CA ALA A 431 22.75 -3.85 -2.41
C ALA A 431 22.46 -2.84 -1.30
N VAL A 432 22.45 -1.53 -1.59
CA VAL A 432 22.09 -0.48 -0.59
C VAL A 432 20.81 -0.85 0.20
N PRO A 433 20.79 -0.58 1.53
CA PRO A 433 19.63 -0.87 2.36
C PRO A 433 18.41 -0.12 1.82
N TRP A 434 17.49 -0.85 1.19
CA TRP A 434 16.27 -0.31 0.64
C TRP A 434 15.04 -1.11 1.05
N SER A 435 14.08 -0.42 1.66
CA SER A 435 12.80 -0.95 2.11
C SER A 435 11.72 0.11 2.00
N SER A 436 10.45 -0.29 2.12
CA SER A 436 9.34 0.66 2.23
C SER A 436 9.42 1.57 3.46
N VAL A 437 10.34 1.30 4.39
CA VAL A 437 10.49 2.01 5.67
C VAL A 437 11.59 3.08 5.62
N ASN A 438 12.64 2.89 4.83
CA ASN A 438 13.76 3.83 4.69
C ASN A 438 13.85 4.48 3.30
N ASN A 439 12.76 4.47 2.52
CA ASN A 439 12.64 5.10 1.19
C ASN A 439 12.34 6.62 1.27
N SER A 440 12.79 7.30 2.33
CA SER A 440 12.69 8.76 2.37
C SER A 440 13.83 9.35 1.53
N PRO A 441 13.55 10.28 0.59
CA PRO A 441 14.63 10.99 -0.09
C PRO A 441 15.47 11.71 0.97
N VAL A 442 16.77 11.45 0.99
CA VAL A 442 17.72 12.26 1.75
C VAL A 442 17.59 13.67 1.22
N GLU A 443 17.24 14.63 2.07
CA GLU A 443 17.34 16.06 1.73
C GLU A 443 18.80 16.34 1.38
N GLN A 444 19.08 16.48 0.08
CA GLN A 444 20.37 16.99 -0.36
C GLN A 444 20.43 18.43 0.13
N LYS A 445 21.35 18.73 1.05
CA LYS A 445 21.68 20.10 1.42
C LYS A 445 21.99 20.88 0.15
N THR A 446 21.12 21.80 -0.22
CA THR A 446 21.35 22.78 -1.28
C THR A 446 22.58 23.61 -0.87
N ARG A 447 23.71 23.41 -1.56
CA ARG A 447 24.75 24.43 -1.59
C ARG A 447 24.23 25.58 -2.46
N GLU A 448 24.44 26.80 -2.01
CA GLU A 448 23.98 28.00 -2.71
C GLU A 448 24.55 28.05 -4.13
N PRO A 449 23.78 28.56 -5.10
CA PRO A 449 24.21 28.58 -6.49
C PRO A 449 25.10 29.81 -6.75
N GLU A 450 26.36 29.58 -7.09
CA GLU A 450 27.18 30.57 -7.77
C GLU A 450 26.67 30.83 -9.20
N GLU A 451 27.03 32.02 -9.69
CA GLU A 451 26.38 32.89 -10.66
C GLU A 451 26.05 32.31 -12.05
N ALA A 452 25.05 32.94 -12.68
CA ALA A 452 24.56 32.63 -14.02
C ALA A 452 25.48 33.20 -15.11
N ILE A 453 25.81 32.38 -16.11
CA ILE A 453 26.36 32.86 -17.38
C ILE A 453 25.61 32.23 -18.56
N ASP A 454 25.29 33.11 -19.49
CA ASP A 454 24.55 32.98 -20.74
C ASP A 454 25.37 32.35 -21.89
N ARG A 455 24.67 31.89 -22.93
CA ARG A 455 25.02 31.87 -24.38
C ARG A 455 24.99 30.52 -25.10
N ILE A 456 23.93 30.38 -25.91
CA ILE A 456 23.98 30.24 -27.39
C ILE A 456 25.26 29.59 -27.95
N SER A 457 25.16 28.32 -28.37
CA SER A 457 25.62 27.88 -29.71
C SER A 457 25.15 26.45 -29.99
N GLU A 458 24.29 26.31 -30.99
CA GLU A 458 23.83 25.03 -31.54
C GLU A 458 24.96 24.33 -32.31
N HIS A 459 25.36 23.10 -31.96
CA HIS A 459 26.15 22.26 -32.88
C HIS A 459 25.72 20.78 -32.86
N LYS A 460 25.21 20.38 -34.04
CA LYS A 460 24.95 19.05 -34.64
C LYS A 460 25.03 17.79 -33.77
N ILE A 461 23.87 17.14 -33.63
CA ILE A 461 23.70 15.74 -33.21
C ILE A 461 24.30 14.83 -34.31
N ILE A 462 25.25 13.96 -33.94
CA ILE A 462 25.81 12.91 -34.81
C ILE A 462 25.00 11.63 -34.56
N ASP A 463 24.57 10.95 -35.63
CA ASP A 463 23.88 9.66 -35.56
C ASP A 463 24.84 8.57 -35.03
N PHE A 464 24.57 8.09 -33.81
CA PHE A 464 25.39 7.12 -33.09
C PHE A 464 25.37 5.71 -33.70
N THR A 465 24.51 5.45 -34.69
CA THR A 465 24.42 4.14 -35.34
C THR A 465 25.44 3.94 -36.45
N ALA A 466 26.07 5.01 -36.95
CA ALA A 466 26.98 4.99 -38.10
C ALA A 466 28.44 5.41 -37.79
N ILE A 467 28.81 5.52 -36.50
CA ILE A 467 30.14 6.02 -36.10
C ILE A 467 31.23 4.96 -36.31
N SER A 468 32.36 5.34 -36.93
CA SER A 468 33.51 4.44 -37.08
C SER A 468 34.26 4.26 -35.75
N ASP A 469 35.00 3.15 -35.60
CA ASP A 469 35.77 2.89 -34.37
C ASP A 469 36.89 3.92 -34.11
N ALA A 470 37.39 4.59 -35.15
CA ALA A 470 38.34 5.70 -35.00
C ALA A 470 37.66 6.93 -34.41
N GLU A 471 36.48 7.30 -34.92
CA GLU A 471 35.67 8.41 -34.42
C GLU A 471 35.13 8.15 -33.02
N ARG A 472 34.76 6.88 -32.72
CA ARG A 472 34.35 6.46 -31.39
C ARG A 472 35.47 6.61 -30.37
N ARG A 473 36.71 6.25 -30.74
CA ARG A 473 37.89 6.41 -29.87
C ARG A 473 38.27 7.87 -29.71
N ALA A 474 38.12 8.70 -30.74
CA ALA A 474 38.33 10.15 -30.65
C ALA A 474 37.27 10.81 -29.75
N LEU A 475 35.99 10.43 -29.90
CA LEU A 475 34.89 10.88 -29.05
C LEU A 475 35.09 10.46 -27.59
N LEU A 476 35.53 9.22 -27.34
CA LEU A 476 35.82 8.74 -25.99
C LEU A 476 37.03 9.44 -25.37
N ARG A 477 38.09 9.72 -26.14
CA ARG A 477 39.23 10.54 -25.67
C ARG A 477 38.78 11.96 -25.36
N ARG A 478 37.89 12.53 -26.17
CA ARG A 478 37.32 13.86 -25.94
C ARG A 478 36.49 13.87 -24.65
N ILE A 479 35.50 12.98 -24.51
CA ILE A 479 34.67 12.85 -23.28
C ILE A 479 35.53 12.62 -22.03
N LYS A 480 36.62 11.86 -22.15
CA LYS A 480 37.52 11.56 -21.02
C LYS A 480 38.39 12.75 -20.62
N ASN A 481 38.66 13.68 -21.55
CA ASN A 481 39.57 14.81 -21.35
C ASN A 481 38.84 16.16 -21.30
N GLU A 482 37.54 16.21 -21.61
CA GLU A 482 36.70 17.41 -21.48
C GLU A 482 36.45 17.66 -19.99
N PRO A 483 36.85 18.80 -19.42
CA PRO A 483 36.52 19.12 -18.03
C PRO A 483 35.00 19.20 -17.89
N VAL A 484 34.47 18.56 -16.84
CA VAL A 484 33.03 18.43 -16.60
C VAL A 484 32.41 19.82 -16.46
N ALA A 485 31.74 20.29 -17.52
CA ALA A 485 30.86 21.44 -17.43
C ALA A 485 29.60 21.06 -16.64
N THR A 486 29.29 21.85 -15.62
CA THR A 486 28.15 21.67 -14.73
C THR A 486 26.83 21.76 -15.52
N ILE A 487 26.08 20.67 -15.56
CA ILE A 487 24.77 20.57 -16.22
C ILE A 487 23.70 21.19 -15.32
N LYS A 488 22.96 22.21 -15.80
CA LYS A 488 21.66 22.59 -15.22
C LYS A 488 20.50 22.27 -16.19
N THR A 489 19.61 21.44 -15.64
CA THR A 489 18.14 21.39 -15.75
C THR A 489 17.46 21.26 -17.12
N ASN A 490 16.85 20.09 -17.30
CA ASN A 490 15.80 19.80 -18.29
C ASN A 490 14.71 20.88 -18.26
N ALA A 491 14.44 21.52 -19.41
CA ALA A 491 13.19 22.26 -19.60
C ALA A 491 12.02 21.26 -19.54
N LEU A 492 10.98 21.62 -18.79
CA LEU A 492 9.74 20.84 -18.68
C LEU A 492 9.04 20.84 -20.03
N THR A 493 8.39 19.74 -20.39
CA THR A 493 7.49 19.74 -21.55
C THR A 493 6.34 20.72 -21.30
N GLN A 494 5.75 21.28 -22.36
CA GLN A 494 4.67 22.27 -22.24
C GLN A 494 3.48 21.75 -21.40
N ALA A 495 3.21 20.44 -21.43
CA ALA A 495 2.21 19.79 -20.60
C ALA A 495 2.63 19.70 -19.11
N GLU A 496 3.90 19.45 -18.84
CA GLU A 496 4.46 19.45 -17.48
C GLU A 496 4.51 20.89 -16.91
N GLU A 497 4.83 21.89 -17.74
CA GLU A 497 4.83 23.31 -17.37
C GLU A 497 3.41 23.78 -17.00
N LEU A 498 2.40 23.47 -17.83
CA LEU A 498 0.99 23.79 -17.56
C LEU A 498 0.46 23.06 -16.32
N SER A 499 0.82 21.78 -16.14
CA SER A 499 0.45 21.03 -14.93
C SER A 499 1.13 21.60 -13.68
N ARG A 500 2.37 22.08 -13.80
CA ARG A 500 3.11 22.73 -12.72
C ARG A 500 2.50 24.08 -12.38
N GLN A 501 2.18 24.91 -13.38
CA GLN A 501 1.51 26.19 -13.19
C GLN A 501 0.15 26.03 -12.54
N ALA A 502 -0.69 25.11 -13.02
CA ALA A 502 -2.00 24.85 -12.42
C ALA A 502 -1.91 24.32 -10.98
N SER A 503 -0.86 23.52 -10.68
CA SER A 503 -0.60 23.03 -9.32
C SER A 503 -0.06 24.15 -8.42
N ALA A 504 0.81 25.01 -8.94
CA ALA A 504 1.39 26.15 -8.24
C ALA A 504 0.35 27.24 -7.96
N GLU A 505 -0.56 27.52 -8.89
CA GLU A 505 -1.68 28.46 -8.69
C GLU A 505 -2.64 27.96 -7.62
N LYS A 506 -3.04 26.68 -7.67
CA LYS A 506 -3.89 26.07 -6.62
C LYS A 506 -3.19 26.06 -5.26
N ALA A 507 -1.88 25.81 -5.24
CA ALA A 507 -1.07 25.87 -4.04
C ALA A 507 -1.00 27.30 -3.48
N ALA A 508 -0.72 28.29 -4.33
CA ALA A 508 -0.67 29.70 -3.97
C ALA A 508 -2.03 30.19 -3.44
N GLN A 509 -3.14 29.86 -4.11
CA GLN A 509 -4.49 30.17 -3.64
C GLN A 509 -4.80 29.56 -2.26
N ARG A 510 -4.37 28.30 -2.02
CA ARG A 510 -4.53 27.65 -0.71
C ARG A 510 -3.64 28.27 0.35
N GLN A 511 -2.41 28.62 0.00
CA GLN A 511 -1.43 29.21 0.91
C GLN A 511 -1.81 30.65 1.28
N GLU A 512 -2.30 31.43 0.32
CA GLU A 512 -2.87 32.75 0.53
C GLU A 512 -4.12 32.68 1.42
N LYS A 513 -5.04 31.75 1.15
CA LYS A 513 -6.20 31.50 2.03
C LYS A 513 -5.77 31.08 3.44
N THR A 514 -4.74 30.25 3.57
CA THR A 514 -4.20 29.82 4.87
C THR A 514 -3.50 30.98 5.60
N ALA A 515 -2.80 31.85 4.88
CA ALA A 515 -2.15 33.04 5.42
C ALA A 515 -3.18 34.10 5.88
N GLN A 516 -4.23 34.33 5.09
CA GLN A 516 -5.37 35.17 5.46
C GLN A 516 -6.08 34.65 6.72
N LEU A 517 -6.16 33.32 6.89
CA LEU A 517 -6.77 32.67 8.06
C LEU A 517 -5.79 32.45 9.23
N ALA A 518 -4.50 32.73 9.09
CA ALA A 518 -3.51 32.51 10.15
C ALA A 518 -3.71 33.42 11.39
N PRO A 519 -4.07 34.71 11.25
CA PRO A 519 -4.44 35.55 12.39
C PRO A 519 -5.69 35.01 13.11
N VAL A 520 -6.68 34.53 12.35
CA VAL A 520 -7.92 33.94 12.86
C VAL A 520 -7.63 32.64 13.62
N ALA A 521 -6.81 31.76 13.06
CA ALA A 521 -6.36 30.53 13.72
C ALA A 521 -5.59 30.82 15.02
N THR A 522 -4.77 31.87 15.04
CA THR A 522 -4.06 32.28 16.26
C THR A 522 -5.03 32.75 17.34
N LYS A 523 -6.04 33.55 16.98
CA LYS A 523 -7.10 33.98 17.91
C LYS A 523 -7.91 32.80 18.44
N ILE A 524 -8.30 31.87 17.57
CA ILE A 524 -9.04 30.64 17.95
C ILE A 524 -8.23 29.80 18.92
N ARG A 525 -6.92 29.65 18.69
CA ARG A 525 -6.03 28.89 19.58
C ARG A 525 -5.89 29.55 20.95
N ASN A 526 -5.69 30.86 20.99
CA ASN A 526 -5.61 31.60 22.25
C ASN A 526 -6.94 31.53 23.02
N PHE A 527 -8.08 31.60 22.32
CA PHE A 527 -9.40 31.41 22.93
C PHE A 527 -9.57 29.99 23.48
N ALA A 528 -9.18 28.97 22.71
CA ALA A 528 -9.23 27.58 23.15
C ALA A 528 -8.41 27.36 24.43
N GLU A 529 -7.19 27.91 24.50
CA GLU A 529 -6.36 27.87 25.71
C GLU A 529 -7.04 28.56 26.90
N SER A 530 -7.73 29.69 26.67
CA SER A 530 -8.44 30.41 27.75
C SER A 530 -9.61 29.64 28.36
N ILE A 531 -10.20 28.70 27.62
CA ILE A 531 -11.28 27.82 28.08
C ILE A 531 -10.78 26.41 28.47
N GLY A 532 -9.45 26.23 28.58
CA GLY A 532 -8.83 24.96 28.99
C GLY A 532 -8.72 23.90 27.89
N LEU A 533 -8.94 24.26 26.63
CA LEU A 533 -8.80 23.36 25.47
C LEU A 533 -7.44 23.53 24.79
N SER A 534 -6.58 22.52 24.92
CA SER A 534 -5.32 22.48 24.17
C SER A 534 -5.57 22.00 22.73
N ILE A 535 -5.37 22.89 21.76
CA ILE A 535 -5.53 22.61 20.33
C ILE A 535 -4.25 22.91 19.56
N SER A 536 -3.88 22.02 18.63
CA SER A 536 -2.70 22.20 17.79
C SER A 536 -2.88 23.34 16.79
N LYS A 537 -1.78 23.87 16.26
CA LYS A 537 -1.79 24.90 15.19
C LYS A 537 -2.62 24.45 13.98
N GLN A 538 -2.54 23.17 13.61
CA GLN A 538 -3.33 22.59 12.52
C GLN A 538 -4.83 22.49 12.86
N GLN A 539 -5.18 22.14 14.10
CA GLN A 539 -6.58 22.12 14.55
C GLN A 539 -7.18 23.54 14.52
N ALA A 540 -6.43 24.54 14.98
CA ALA A 540 -6.85 25.94 14.95
C ALA A 540 -7.03 26.47 13.51
N GLN A 541 -6.15 26.08 12.59
CA GLN A 541 -6.30 26.38 11.15
C GLN A 541 -7.54 25.70 10.55
N SER A 542 -7.81 24.45 10.92
CA SER A 542 -8.99 23.73 10.46
C SER A 542 -10.28 24.39 10.96
N LEU A 543 -10.31 24.85 12.21
CA LEU A 543 -11.42 25.62 12.78
C LEU A 543 -11.58 26.98 12.09
N ALA A 544 -10.48 27.67 11.78
CA ALA A 544 -10.49 28.93 11.02
C ALA A 544 -11.06 28.75 9.60
N CYS A 545 -10.88 27.58 8.99
CA CYS A 545 -11.50 27.20 7.71
C CYS A 545 -12.99 26.83 7.84
N GLY A 546 -13.60 26.98 9.02
CA GLY A 546 -15.01 26.69 9.29
C GLY A 546 -15.31 25.22 9.56
N ALA A 547 -14.29 24.36 9.73
CA ALA A 547 -14.48 22.97 10.08
C ALA A 547 -15.02 22.82 11.51
N THR A 548 -15.69 21.70 11.76
CA THR A 548 -16.12 21.30 13.11
C THR A 548 -15.17 20.23 13.61
N LEU A 549 -14.60 20.39 14.80
CA LEU A 549 -13.68 19.44 15.40
C LEU A 549 -14.28 18.87 16.68
N THR A 550 -14.11 17.56 16.89
CA THR A 550 -14.45 16.91 18.15
C THR A 550 -13.22 16.94 19.06
N ILE A 551 -13.32 17.68 20.17
CA ILE A 551 -12.23 17.86 21.14
C ILE A 551 -12.81 17.58 22.52
N GLY A 552 -12.24 16.62 23.25
CA GLY A 552 -12.75 16.21 24.56
C GLY A 552 -14.19 15.67 24.54
N GLY A 553 -14.61 15.04 23.44
CA GLY A 553 -15.97 14.48 23.30
C GLY A 553 -17.07 15.49 22.94
N GLN A 554 -16.73 16.77 22.75
CA GLN A 554 -17.66 17.82 22.34
C GLN A 554 -17.31 18.39 20.96
N ASN A 555 -18.32 18.76 20.18
CA ASN A 555 -18.15 19.34 18.85
C ASN A 555 -17.99 20.85 18.96
N TRP A 556 -16.85 21.34 18.49
CA TRP A 556 -16.49 22.75 18.51
C TRP A 556 -16.40 23.27 17.09
N ARG A 557 -16.94 24.47 16.86
CA ARG A 557 -16.80 25.21 15.61
C ARG A 557 -16.45 26.66 15.92
N ALA A 558 -15.49 27.21 15.20
CA ALA A 558 -15.20 28.64 15.26
C ALA A 558 -16.21 29.42 14.41
N ARG A 559 -16.70 30.54 14.93
CA ARG A 559 -17.52 31.50 14.18
C ARG A 559 -16.66 32.72 13.76
N GLU A 560 -17.29 33.69 13.12
CA GLU A 560 -16.65 34.91 12.60
C GLU A 560 -15.96 35.75 13.69
N ASP A 561 -16.42 35.64 14.93
CA ASP A 561 -15.82 36.27 16.11
C ASP A 561 -14.56 35.57 16.64
N CYS A 562 -14.10 34.50 15.98
CA CYS A 562 -12.97 33.66 16.40
C CYS A 562 -13.16 32.92 17.73
N CYS A 563 -14.38 32.92 18.30
CA CYS A 563 -14.70 32.17 19.50
C CYS A 563 -15.14 30.74 19.15
N LEU A 564 -14.85 29.80 20.04
CA LEU A 564 -15.29 28.42 19.91
C LEU A 564 -16.69 28.26 20.49
N TYR A 565 -17.62 27.86 19.64
CA TYR A 565 -18.98 27.54 20.03
C TYR A 565 -19.17 26.03 20.03
N GLN A 566 -19.76 25.55 21.12
CA GLN A 566 -20.26 24.20 21.18
C GLN A 566 -21.43 24.08 20.20
N CYS A 567 -21.27 23.22 19.20
CA CYS A 567 -22.32 23.00 18.22
C CYS A 567 -23.39 22.10 18.83
N GLN A 568 -24.65 22.56 18.79
CA GLN A 568 -25.79 21.69 19.05
C GLN A 568 -25.74 20.51 18.08
N PRO A 569 -26.09 19.30 18.54
CA PRO A 569 -26.24 18.16 17.65
C PRO A 569 -27.19 18.52 16.50
N THR A 570 -26.84 18.15 15.27
CA THR A 570 -27.66 18.43 14.09
C THR A 570 -29.07 17.87 14.25
N THR A 571 -30.06 18.35 13.49
CA THR A 571 -31.44 17.82 13.53
C THR A 571 -31.47 16.29 13.38
N ALA A 572 -30.57 15.73 12.56
CA ALA A 572 -30.38 14.28 12.46
C ALA A 572 -29.92 13.62 13.77
N GLN A 573 -29.01 14.26 14.51
CA GLN A 573 -28.54 13.81 15.84
C GLN A 573 -29.58 14.02 16.94
N GLN A 574 -30.42 15.08 16.86
CA GLN A 574 -31.55 15.30 17.77
C GLN A 574 -32.66 14.27 17.55
N VAL A 575 -33.03 14.02 16.29
CA VAL A 575 -33.97 12.97 15.89
C VAL A 575 -33.45 11.61 16.35
N PHE A 576 -32.15 11.35 16.20
CA PHE A 576 -31.54 10.12 16.68
C PHE A 576 -31.54 10.00 18.21
N SER A 577 -31.31 11.09 18.96
CA SER A 577 -31.40 11.13 20.42
C SER A 577 -32.82 10.82 20.92
N VAL A 578 -33.83 11.40 20.27
CA VAL A 578 -35.26 11.11 20.55
C VAL A 578 -35.58 9.65 20.22
N MET A 579 -35.16 9.15 19.06
CA MET A 579 -35.38 7.76 18.65
C MET A 579 -34.67 6.75 19.56
N SER A 580 -33.49 7.10 20.08
CA SER A 580 -32.74 6.28 21.04
C SER A 580 -33.38 6.27 22.43
N ARG A 581 -33.98 7.39 22.87
CA ARG A 581 -34.80 7.43 24.11
C ARG A 581 -36.09 6.63 23.95
N VAL A 582 -36.75 6.71 22.79
CA VAL A 582 -37.93 5.90 22.46
C VAL A 582 -37.59 4.41 22.38
N ALA A 583 -36.42 4.05 21.83
CA ALA A 583 -35.95 2.66 21.79
C ALA A 583 -35.66 2.11 23.20
N LYS A 584 -35.03 2.89 24.08
CA LYS A 584 -34.81 2.52 25.49
C LYS A 584 -36.11 2.37 26.27
N LEU A 585 -37.10 3.23 26.03
CA LEU A 585 -38.43 3.10 26.64
C LEU A 585 -39.12 1.82 26.17
N ARG A 586 -39.05 1.48 24.87
CA ARG A 586 -39.58 0.22 24.31
C ARG A 586 -38.87 -1.03 24.86
N GLU A 587 -37.59 -0.96 25.16
CA GLU A 587 -36.87 -2.06 25.84
C GLU A 587 -37.25 -2.18 27.33
N GLY A 588 -37.58 -1.06 27.99
CA GLY A 588 -38.12 -1.06 29.35
C GLY A 588 -39.51 -1.69 29.45
N THR A 589 -40.43 -1.33 28.54
CA THR A 589 -41.79 -1.89 28.53
C THR A 589 -41.80 -3.38 28.20
N LYS A 590 -40.84 -3.86 27.39
CA LYS A 590 -40.65 -5.29 27.10
C LYS A 590 -40.12 -6.11 28.29
N ARG A 591 -39.43 -5.46 29.24
CA ARG A 591 -38.96 -6.12 30.47
C ARG A 591 -40.07 -6.27 31.50
N GLU A 592 -41.00 -5.31 31.58
CA GLU A 592 -42.17 -5.40 32.45
C GLU A 592 -43.20 -6.43 31.96
N SER A 593 -43.38 -6.58 30.63
CA SER A 593 -44.26 -7.63 30.06
C SER A 593 -43.70 -9.06 30.13
N HIS A 594 -42.48 -9.25 30.64
CA HIS A 594 -41.87 -10.56 30.89
C HIS A 594 -41.72 -10.89 32.37
N GLN A 595 -42.22 -10.02 33.26
CA GLN A 595 -42.28 -10.24 34.71
C GLN A 595 -43.72 -10.33 35.26
N GLN A 596 -44.75 -10.34 34.40
CA GLN A 596 -46.13 -10.69 34.75
C GLN A 596 -46.51 -12.07 34.23
#